data_AF-A0A2S4WAE2-F1
#
_entry.id   AF-A0A2S4WAE2-F1
#
_cell.length_a   1.000
_cell.length_b   1.000
_cell.length_c   1.000
_cell.angle_alpha   90.00
_cell.angle_beta   90.00
_cell.angle_gamma   90.00
#
_symmetry.space_group_name_H-M   'P 1'
#
loop_
_entity.id
_entity.type
_entity.pdbx_description
1 polymer ?
#
loop_
_entity_poly.entity_id
_entity_poly.type
_entity_poly.pdbx_seq_one_letter_code
_entity_poly.pdbx_strand_id
1 'polypeptide(L)'
;MNIVSLRMNTHGLGYIPLSNDDPNVISEKNREANNGFARCLCSNCEPESAEDLVLGLKYLSITNFKPNIVNPELDFLLPVLSATQKTGSAPLDGELENLAVELVKWFAGYYKENISPSHAEFKPGERFRLFDARRMALAHHNNLSADLLEKAIGGESIDGQMDFLQSRIDEYVKTERFLDYLSKINEAREQGGAKKIAAAAKKQAAMARRAEKAIQKELKAQEARRKEASRPRTTSTYKTISAEHTEQTEAR
;
A
#
# COMPACT_ATOMS: atom_id res chain seq x y z
N MET A 1 26.13 15.22 22.99
CA MET A 1 25.07 14.46 22.30
C MET A 1 24.14 15.45 21.65
N ASN A 2 24.21 15.59 20.32
CA ASN A 2 23.33 16.50 19.58
C ASN A 2 21.93 15.89 19.52
N ILE A 3 21.02 16.44 20.32
CA ILE A 3 19.59 16.20 20.19
C ILE A 3 19.20 16.85 18.86
N VAL A 4 19.03 16.04 17.82
CA VAL A 4 18.41 16.48 16.57
C VAL A 4 16.95 16.78 16.92
N SER A 5 16.68 18.05 17.15
CA SER A 5 15.32 18.58 17.30
C SER A 5 14.53 18.12 16.07
N LEU A 6 13.53 17.26 16.30
CA LEU A 6 12.43 17.05 15.37
C LEU A 6 11.66 18.38 15.29
N ARG A 7 12.20 19.33 14.53
CA ARG A 7 11.45 20.51 14.12
C ARG A 7 10.39 20.00 13.15
N MET A 8 9.16 19.83 13.65
CA MET A 8 7.98 19.96 12.81
C MET A 8 8.06 21.37 12.19
N ASN A 9 8.55 21.45 10.96
CA ASN A 9 8.54 22.69 10.19
C ASN A 9 7.08 22.98 9.88
N THR A 10 6.42 23.75 10.74
CA THR A 10 5.22 24.48 10.35
C THR A 10 5.70 25.58 9.41
N HIS A 11 5.25 25.58 8.16
CA HIS A 11 5.70 26.47 7.07
C HIS A 11 5.42 27.97 7.29
N GLY A 12 5.28 28.46 8.51
CA GLY A 12 4.90 29.85 8.80
C GLY A 12 3.46 30.20 8.36
N LEU A 13 2.71 29.22 7.84
CA LEU A 13 1.35 29.38 7.31
C LEU A 13 0.28 29.44 8.39
N GLY A 14 0.60 29.01 9.63
CA GLY A 14 -0.36 28.93 10.73
C GLY A 14 -1.36 27.78 10.64
N TYR A 15 -1.25 26.89 9.65
CA TYR A 15 -2.06 25.68 9.51
C TYR A 15 -1.27 24.53 8.88
N ILE A 16 -1.78 23.30 9.03
CA ILE A 16 -1.21 22.09 8.43
C ILE A 16 -2.05 21.72 7.20
N PRO A 17 -1.48 21.75 5.97
CA PRO A 17 -2.20 21.32 4.78
C PRO A 17 -2.52 19.83 4.79
N LEU A 18 -3.80 19.49 4.62
CA LEU A 18 -4.29 18.09 4.61
C LEU A 18 -4.51 17.53 3.20
N SER A 19 -4.17 18.30 2.16
CA SER A 19 -4.36 17.90 0.76
C SER A 19 -3.12 18.20 -0.07
N ASN A 20 -2.85 17.32 -1.04
CA ASN A 20 -1.84 17.53 -2.08
C ASN A 20 -2.17 18.66 -3.05
N ASP A 21 -3.45 19.03 -3.13
CA ASP A 21 -3.92 20.11 -3.99
C ASP A 21 -3.80 21.48 -3.32
N ASP A 22 -3.36 21.55 -2.06
CA ASP A 22 -3.11 22.82 -1.39
C ASP A 22 -1.97 23.58 -2.12
N PRO A 23 -2.21 24.85 -2.54
CA PRO A 23 -1.21 25.63 -3.26
C PRO A 23 0.14 25.75 -2.54
N ASN A 24 0.14 25.75 -1.21
CA ASN A 24 1.36 25.83 -0.41
C ASN A 24 2.14 24.50 -0.42
N VAL A 25 1.45 23.36 -0.44
CA VAL A 25 2.09 22.04 -0.61
C VAL A 25 2.76 21.96 -1.98
N ILE A 26 2.06 22.41 -3.03
CA ILE A 26 2.59 22.45 -4.39
C ILE A 26 3.81 23.38 -4.47
N SER A 27 3.72 24.58 -3.89
CA SER A 27 4.81 25.55 -3.86
C SER A 27 6.05 25.00 -3.16
N GLU A 28 5.88 24.39 -1.99
CA GLU A 28 6.99 23.83 -1.22
C GLU A 28 7.66 22.66 -1.95
N LYS A 29 6.87 21.77 -2.53
CA LYS A 29 7.38 20.65 -3.33
C LYS A 29 8.25 21.12 -4.49
N ASN A 30 7.83 22.19 -5.17
CA ASN A 30 8.61 22.81 -6.25
C ASN A 30 9.89 23.46 -5.73
N ARG A 31 9.84 24.15 -4.57
CA ARG A 31 11.01 24.76 -3.95
C ARG A 31 12.06 23.72 -3.55
N GLU A 32 11.63 22.62 -2.93
CA GLU A 32 12.51 21.50 -2.56
C GLU A 32 13.18 20.89 -3.79
N ALA A 33 12.42 20.64 -4.86
CA ALA A 33 12.96 20.12 -6.11
C ALA A 33 13.97 21.07 -6.76
N ASN A 34 13.66 22.37 -6.82
CA ASN A 34 14.54 23.39 -7.40
C ASN A 34 15.85 23.55 -6.62
N ASN A 35 15.82 23.34 -5.30
CA ASN A 35 17.00 23.44 -4.45
C ASN A 35 17.75 22.10 -4.30
N GLY A 36 17.34 21.05 -5.01
CA GLY A 36 18.02 19.74 -4.99
C GLY A 36 17.87 18.99 -3.67
N PHE A 37 16.78 19.20 -2.94
CA PHE A 37 16.50 18.45 -1.71
C PHE A 37 16.22 16.98 -2.03
N ALA A 38 16.46 16.10 -1.04
CA ALA A 38 16.09 14.70 -1.14
C ALA A 38 14.56 14.56 -1.32
N ARG A 39 14.13 13.44 -1.92
CA ARG A 39 12.70 13.13 -2.09
C ARG A 39 11.98 13.24 -0.75
N CYS A 40 10.91 14.03 -0.71
CA CYS A 40 10.04 14.14 0.46
C CYS A 40 9.25 12.84 0.68
N LEU A 41 9.24 12.35 1.93
CA LEU A 41 8.57 11.12 2.36
C LEU A 41 7.37 11.39 3.30
N CYS A 42 6.85 12.62 3.31
CA CYS A 42 5.69 12.94 4.14
C CYS A 42 4.41 12.27 3.60
N SER A 43 3.36 12.19 4.42
CA SER A 43 2.07 11.57 4.06
C SER A 43 1.39 12.15 2.83
N ASN A 44 1.70 13.40 2.48
CA ASN A 44 1.20 14.04 1.26
C ASN A 44 2.03 13.58 0.04
N CYS A 45 3.36 13.56 0.14
CA CYS A 45 4.24 13.20 -0.96
C CYS A 45 4.35 11.69 -1.22
N GLU A 46 4.20 10.86 -0.18
CA GLU A 46 4.27 9.40 -0.23
C GLU A 46 3.17 8.76 0.65
N PRO A 47 1.92 8.76 0.18
CA PRO A 47 0.78 8.32 0.99
C PRO A 47 0.82 6.81 1.32
N GLU A 48 1.24 5.96 0.38
CA GLU A 48 1.28 4.50 0.57
C GLU A 48 2.27 4.11 1.68
N SER A 49 3.51 4.61 1.61
CA SER A 49 4.49 4.35 2.68
C SER A 49 4.07 4.95 4.02
N ALA A 50 3.37 6.10 4.01
CA ALA A 50 2.89 6.71 5.24
C ALA A 50 1.79 5.87 5.90
N GLU A 51 0.88 5.28 5.11
CA GLU A 51 -0.12 4.33 5.61
C GLU A 51 0.56 3.09 6.22
N ASP A 52 1.53 2.50 5.52
CA ASP A 52 2.29 1.36 6.03
C ASP A 52 3.03 1.71 7.33
N LEU A 53 3.67 2.88 7.37
CA LEU A 53 4.34 3.37 8.58
C LEU A 53 3.35 3.56 9.74
N VAL A 54 2.17 4.16 9.50
CA VAL A 54 1.14 4.34 10.54
C VAL A 54 0.68 2.98 11.09
N LEU A 55 0.47 1.99 10.23
CA LEU A 55 0.15 0.62 10.65
C LEU A 55 1.31 -0.04 11.42
N GLY A 56 2.54 0.32 11.06
CA GLY A 56 3.80 -0.17 11.61
C GLY A 56 4.27 0.47 12.91
N LEU A 57 3.79 1.67 13.24
CA LEU A 57 4.27 2.46 14.39
C LEU A 57 4.25 1.66 15.70
N LYS A 58 3.24 0.82 15.89
CA LYS A 58 3.08 -0.03 17.09
C LYS A 58 4.10 -1.17 17.21
N TYR A 59 4.87 -1.44 16.17
CA TYR A 59 5.92 -2.46 16.11
C TYR A 59 7.33 -1.85 16.06
N LEU A 60 7.43 -0.52 16.11
CA LEU A 60 8.72 0.14 16.23
C LEU A 60 9.25 0.02 17.65
N SER A 61 10.53 -0.30 17.75
CA SER A 61 11.35 -0.36 18.95
C SER A 61 12.49 0.66 18.82
N ILE A 62 13.23 0.88 19.90
CA ILE A 62 14.39 1.78 19.90
C ILE A 62 15.44 1.35 18.84
N THR A 63 15.53 0.05 18.55
CA THR A 63 16.54 -0.49 17.63
C THR A 63 16.16 -0.40 16.15
N ASN A 64 14.86 -0.48 15.81
CA ASN A 64 14.39 -0.42 14.42
C ASN A 64 13.72 0.92 14.05
N PHE A 65 13.50 1.85 14.99
CA PHE A 65 12.80 3.11 14.71
C PHE A 65 13.48 3.94 13.61
N LYS A 66 14.80 4.16 13.74
CA LYS A 66 15.53 5.05 12.84
C LYS A 66 15.54 4.57 11.38
N PRO A 67 15.85 3.30 11.06
CA PRO A 67 15.80 2.83 9.67
C PRO A 67 14.40 2.86 9.07
N ASN A 68 13.33 2.62 9.86
CA ASN A 68 11.95 2.56 9.35
C ASN A 68 11.27 3.93 9.17
N ILE A 69 11.68 4.95 9.93
CA ILE A 69 11.08 6.31 9.82
C ILE A 69 11.64 7.08 8.61
N VAL A 70 12.82 6.70 8.12
CA VAL A 70 13.51 7.40 7.02
C VAL A 70 13.46 6.63 5.69
N ASN A 71 12.83 5.45 5.68
CA ASN A 71 12.73 4.58 4.52
C ASN A 71 11.27 4.42 4.12
N PRO A 72 10.90 4.57 2.83
CA PRO A 72 9.54 4.30 2.38
C PRO A 72 9.09 2.85 2.58
N GLU A 73 10.02 1.90 2.65
CA GLU A 73 9.71 0.50 2.91
C GLU A 73 10.12 0.11 4.33
N LEU A 74 9.20 -0.55 5.05
CA LEU A 74 9.49 -1.09 6.38
C LEU A 74 10.45 -2.29 6.26
N ASP A 75 11.42 -2.35 7.16
CA ASP A 75 12.37 -3.48 7.28
C ASP A 75 11.75 -4.70 7.98
N PHE A 76 10.48 -4.58 8.38
CA PHE A 76 9.68 -5.63 8.99
C PHE A 76 8.32 -5.75 8.30
N LEU A 77 7.78 -6.96 8.34
CA LEU A 77 6.43 -7.22 7.83
C LEU A 77 5.40 -6.70 8.81
N LEU A 78 4.47 -5.89 8.33
CA LEU A 78 3.28 -5.55 9.09
C LEU A 78 2.48 -6.82 9.38
N PRO A 79 2.25 -7.16 10.65
CA PRO A 79 1.42 -8.30 10.98
C PRO A 79 -0.01 -8.05 10.49
N VAL A 80 -0.54 -8.99 9.71
CA VAL A 80 -1.92 -8.97 9.24
C VAL A 80 -2.84 -9.41 10.37
N LEU A 81 -2.92 -8.60 11.43
CA LEU A 81 -3.93 -8.74 12.47
C LEU A 81 -4.43 -7.33 12.80
N SER A 82 -5.29 -6.81 11.92
CA SER A 82 -6.18 -5.74 12.33
C SER A 82 -7.11 -6.30 13.40
N ALA A 83 -7.10 -5.69 14.59
CA ALA A 83 -7.99 -6.05 15.69
C ALA A 83 -9.49 -5.93 15.33
N THR A 84 -9.81 -5.41 14.15
CA THR A 84 -11.15 -5.25 13.57
C THR A 84 -11.57 -6.36 12.61
N GLN A 85 -10.66 -7.20 12.12
CA GLN A 85 -11.06 -8.36 11.32
C GLN A 85 -11.46 -9.52 12.21
N LYS A 86 -12.54 -10.21 11.84
CA LYS A 86 -13.02 -11.46 12.45
C LYS A 86 -12.03 -12.63 12.18
N THR A 87 -10.75 -12.45 12.48
CA THR A 87 -9.59 -13.27 12.07
C THR A 87 -9.56 -14.69 12.64
N GLY A 88 -10.57 -15.11 13.42
CA GLY A 88 -10.78 -16.52 13.80
C GLY A 88 -12.13 -17.08 13.36
N SER A 89 -13.04 -16.27 12.80
CA SER A 89 -14.41 -16.69 12.48
C SER A 89 -14.48 -17.48 11.18
N ALA A 90 -13.66 -17.11 10.19
CA ALA A 90 -13.58 -17.81 8.92
C ALA A 90 -12.51 -18.91 8.98
N PRO A 91 -12.67 -20.01 8.22
CA PRO A 91 -11.59 -20.96 7.98
C PRO A 91 -10.35 -20.27 7.42
N LEU A 92 -9.17 -20.72 7.86
CA LEU A 92 -7.90 -20.32 7.30
C LEU A 92 -7.59 -21.11 6.02
N ASP A 93 -6.58 -20.64 5.29
CA ASP A 93 -6.14 -21.32 4.08
C ASP A 93 -5.22 -22.51 4.38
N GLY A 94 -5.40 -23.59 3.62
CA GLY A 94 -4.51 -24.75 3.58
C GLY A 94 -4.08 -25.29 4.97
N GLU A 95 -2.76 -25.37 5.17
CA GLU A 95 -2.19 -25.98 6.38
C GLU A 95 -2.31 -25.12 7.64
N LEU A 96 -2.68 -23.83 7.53
CA LEU A 96 -2.95 -22.99 8.69
C LEU A 96 -4.24 -23.41 9.42
N GLU A 97 -5.26 -23.83 8.66
CA GLU A 97 -6.50 -24.36 9.26
C GLU A 97 -6.25 -25.71 9.94
N ASN A 98 -5.44 -26.57 9.31
CA ASN A 98 -5.05 -27.85 9.92
C ASN A 98 -4.28 -27.64 11.23
N LEU A 99 -3.33 -26.70 11.25
CA LEU A 99 -2.63 -26.31 12.47
C LEU A 99 -3.61 -25.83 13.55
N ALA A 100 -4.59 -24.99 13.21
CA ALA A 100 -5.60 -24.53 14.16
C ALA A 100 -6.43 -25.70 14.74
N VAL A 101 -6.81 -26.67 13.92
CA VAL A 101 -7.54 -27.87 14.37
C VAL A 101 -6.68 -28.72 15.30
N GLU A 102 -5.41 -28.93 14.99
CA GLU A 102 -4.48 -29.68 15.85
C GLU A 102 -4.20 -28.95 17.17
N LEU A 103 -4.07 -27.63 17.16
CA LEU A 103 -3.89 -26.82 18.37
C LEU A 103 -5.03 -27.01 19.38
N VAL A 104 -6.28 -27.07 18.91
CA VAL A 104 -7.44 -27.37 19.79
C VAL A 104 -7.32 -28.77 20.40
N LYS A 105 -6.88 -29.76 19.63
CA LYS A 105 -6.70 -31.14 20.12
C LYS A 105 -5.58 -31.22 21.17
N TRP A 106 -4.43 -30.60 20.89
CA TRP A 106 -3.30 -30.58 21.82
C TRP A 106 -3.66 -29.85 23.11
N PHE A 107 -4.35 -28.71 23.02
CA PHE A 107 -4.84 -28.00 24.19
C PHE A 107 -5.79 -28.87 25.01
N ALA A 108 -6.72 -29.59 24.36
CA ALA A 108 -7.64 -30.47 25.07
C ALA A 108 -6.93 -31.62 25.81
N GLY A 109 -5.80 -32.11 25.29
CA GLY A 109 -4.92 -33.04 26.00
C GLY A 109 -4.25 -32.39 27.20
N TYR A 110 -3.56 -31.28 26.97
CA TYR A 110 -2.88 -30.51 28.01
C TYR A 110 -3.81 -30.11 29.16
N TYR A 111 -5.02 -29.66 28.84
CA TYR A 111 -6.02 -29.26 29.83
C TYR A 111 -6.40 -30.42 30.76
N LYS A 112 -6.58 -31.63 30.22
CA LYS A 112 -6.96 -32.81 31.03
C LYS A 112 -5.84 -33.29 31.93
N GLU A 113 -4.59 -33.08 31.52
CA GLU A 113 -3.40 -33.45 32.30
C GLU A 113 -3.12 -32.45 33.43
N ASN A 114 -3.42 -31.17 33.20
CA ASN A 114 -3.05 -30.09 34.12
C ASN A 114 -4.22 -29.57 34.98
N ILE A 115 -5.47 -29.87 34.62
CA ILE A 115 -6.65 -29.49 35.41
C ILE A 115 -7.45 -30.73 35.78
N SER A 116 -7.62 -30.93 37.09
CA SER A 116 -8.43 -32.03 37.60
C SER A 116 -9.90 -31.86 37.18
N PRO A 117 -10.57 -32.92 36.68
CA PRO A 117 -11.97 -32.84 36.26
C PRO A 117 -12.94 -32.34 37.33
N SER A 118 -12.61 -32.51 38.61
CA SER A 118 -13.42 -32.03 39.74
C SER A 118 -13.29 -30.53 40.02
N HIS A 119 -12.27 -29.88 39.47
CA HIS A 119 -11.97 -28.45 39.66
C HIS A 119 -12.13 -27.65 38.35
N ALA A 120 -12.50 -28.32 37.26
CA ALA A 120 -12.72 -27.69 35.96
C ALA A 120 -14.10 -27.03 35.91
N GLU A 121 -14.15 -25.70 36.02
CA GLU A 121 -15.38 -24.93 35.82
C GLU A 121 -15.83 -24.92 34.35
N PHE A 122 -14.88 -25.06 33.42
CA PHE A 122 -15.12 -25.00 31.98
C PHE A 122 -14.53 -26.21 31.26
N LYS A 123 -15.10 -26.57 30.12
CA LYS A 123 -14.51 -27.60 29.24
C LYS A 123 -13.33 -27.03 28.45
N PRO A 124 -12.37 -27.87 28.02
CA PRO A 124 -11.24 -27.40 27.22
C PRO A 124 -11.67 -26.62 25.97
N GLY A 125 -12.69 -27.11 25.26
CA GLY A 125 -13.22 -26.46 24.06
C GLY A 125 -14.03 -25.18 24.31
N GLU A 126 -14.33 -24.85 25.58
CA GLU A 126 -14.92 -23.56 25.96
C GLU A 126 -13.83 -22.53 26.30
N ARG A 127 -12.68 -23.00 26.79
CA ARG A 127 -11.52 -22.17 27.12
C ARG A 127 -10.62 -21.85 25.92
N PHE A 128 -10.47 -22.79 25.01
CA PHE A 128 -9.67 -22.62 23.80
C PHE A 128 -10.44 -23.16 22.60
N ARG A 129 -11.10 -22.24 21.91
CA ARG A 129 -11.97 -22.54 20.78
C ARG A 129 -11.15 -22.57 19.49
N LEU A 130 -11.74 -23.13 18.45
CA LEU A 130 -11.15 -23.05 17.10
C LEU A 130 -10.93 -21.60 16.66
N PHE A 131 -11.78 -20.67 17.11
CA PHE A 131 -11.59 -19.24 16.91
C PHE A 131 -10.23 -18.76 17.45
N ASP A 132 -9.87 -19.18 18.65
CA ASP A 132 -8.63 -18.80 19.32
C ASP A 132 -7.41 -19.45 18.65
N ALA A 133 -7.53 -20.74 18.33
CA ALA A 133 -6.49 -21.50 17.64
C ALA A 133 -6.16 -20.94 16.24
N ARG A 134 -7.17 -20.49 15.48
CA ARG A 134 -6.95 -19.83 14.19
C ARG A 134 -6.20 -18.51 14.34
N ARG A 135 -6.54 -17.71 15.36
CA ARG A 135 -5.81 -16.47 15.64
C ARG A 135 -4.36 -16.75 16.03
N MET A 136 -4.11 -17.81 16.78
CA MET A 136 -2.76 -18.25 17.14
C MET A 136 -1.94 -18.70 15.92
N ALA A 137 -2.53 -19.53 15.06
CA ALA A 137 -1.87 -19.98 13.82
C ALA A 137 -1.52 -18.80 12.89
N LEU A 138 -2.45 -17.85 12.72
CA LEU A 138 -2.19 -16.62 11.96
C LEU A 138 -1.14 -15.74 12.60
N ALA A 139 -1.18 -15.59 13.92
CA ALA A 139 -0.22 -14.76 14.63
C ALA A 139 1.21 -15.31 14.49
N HIS A 140 1.39 -16.63 14.60
CA HIS A 140 2.68 -17.26 14.30
C HIS A 140 3.10 -17.08 12.84
N HIS A 141 2.20 -17.33 11.88
CA HIS A 141 2.49 -17.15 10.45
C HIS A 141 2.92 -15.70 10.11
N ASN A 142 2.37 -14.72 10.83
CA ASN A 142 2.72 -13.31 10.71
C ASN A 142 3.92 -12.88 11.58
N ASN A 143 4.65 -13.81 12.18
CA ASN A 143 5.81 -13.58 13.05
C ASN A 143 5.51 -12.62 14.22
N LEU A 144 4.33 -12.77 14.85
CA LEU A 144 3.99 -12.00 16.05
C LEU A 144 4.75 -12.48 17.29
N SER A 145 5.05 -11.54 18.19
CA SER A 145 5.66 -11.86 19.48
C SER A 145 4.72 -12.62 20.41
N ALA A 146 5.28 -13.37 21.36
CA ALA A 146 4.54 -14.12 22.38
C ALA A 146 3.54 -13.24 23.15
N ASP A 147 3.95 -12.03 23.54
CA ASP A 147 3.07 -11.06 24.22
C ASP A 147 1.84 -10.65 23.38
N LEU A 148 2.02 -10.57 22.06
CA LEU A 148 0.94 -10.25 21.13
C LEU A 148 0.05 -11.47 20.87
N LEU A 149 0.62 -12.68 20.89
CA LEU A 149 -0.12 -13.95 20.83
C LEU A 149 -1.04 -14.12 22.04
N GLU A 150 -0.54 -13.88 23.24
CA GLU A 150 -1.31 -13.97 24.49
C GLU A 150 -2.46 -12.97 24.50
N LYS A 151 -2.18 -11.71 24.12
CA LYS A 151 -3.23 -10.68 23.94
C LYS A 151 -4.21 -10.99 22.82
N ALA A 152 -3.77 -11.66 21.76
CA ALA A 152 -4.63 -12.03 20.64
C ALA A 152 -5.61 -13.14 21.01
N ILE A 153 -5.22 -14.09 21.85
CA ILE A 153 -6.12 -15.13 22.35
C ILE A 153 -7.05 -14.55 23.42
N GLY A 154 -6.49 -13.77 24.36
CA GLY A 154 -7.22 -13.18 25.47
C GLY A 154 -7.63 -14.21 26.53
N GLY A 155 -8.06 -13.72 27.70
CA GLY A 155 -8.46 -14.56 28.83
C GLY A 155 -7.30 -15.00 29.73
N GLU A 156 -7.64 -15.64 30.85
CA GLU A 156 -6.64 -16.20 31.78
C GLU A 156 -6.03 -17.48 31.21
N SER A 157 -4.73 -17.44 30.94
CA SER A 157 -3.94 -18.60 30.54
C SER A 157 -3.64 -19.50 31.74
N ILE A 158 -3.63 -20.81 31.52
CA ILE A 158 -3.09 -21.77 32.49
C ILE A 158 -1.56 -21.63 32.50
N ASP A 159 -0.93 -21.79 33.67
CA ASP A 159 0.54 -21.76 33.79
C ASP A 159 1.17 -22.77 32.82
N GLY A 160 2.09 -22.31 31.97
CA GLY A 160 2.79 -23.15 30.98
C GLY A 160 1.99 -23.48 29.71
N GLN A 161 0.72 -23.06 29.60
CA GLN A 161 -0.11 -23.27 28.40
C GLN A 161 0.54 -22.66 27.15
N MET A 162 1.02 -21.42 27.25
CA MET A 162 1.55 -20.69 26.09
C MET A 162 2.86 -21.31 25.59
N ASP A 163 3.75 -21.68 26.51
CA ASP A 163 5.00 -22.39 26.17
C ASP A 163 4.70 -23.74 25.51
N PHE A 164 3.73 -24.47 26.04
CA PHE A 164 3.29 -25.73 25.45
C PHE A 164 2.76 -25.54 24.03
N LEU A 165 1.81 -24.61 23.82
CA LEU A 165 1.23 -24.36 22.50
C LEU A 165 2.29 -23.86 21.50
N GLN A 166 3.19 -22.98 21.93
CA GLN A 166 4.28 -22.48 21.08
C GLN A 166 5.21 -23.62 20.65
N SER A 167 5.60 -24.51 21.57
CA SER A 167 6.44 -25.66 21.23
C SER A 167 5.80 -26.58 20.20
N ARG A 168 4.47 -26.79 20.28
CA ARG A 168 3.73 -27.59 19.32
C ARG A 168 3.61 -26.93 17.95
N ILE A 169 3.47 -25.61 17.91
CA ILE A 169 3.53 -24.85 16.65
C ILE A 169 4.93 -25.03 16.03
N ASP A 170 5.99 -24.83 16.81
CA ASP A 170 7.38 -24.94 16.34
C ASP A 170 7.72 -26.35 15.82
N GLU A 171 7.11 -27.39 16.37
CA GLU A 171 7.18 -28.76 15.86
C GLU A 171 6.39 -28.94 14.56
N TYR A 172 5.15 -28.45 14.50
CA TYR A 172 4.27 -28.62 13.35
C TYR A 172 4.79 -27.91 12.10
N VAL A 173 5.33 -26.69 12.25
CA VAL A 173 5.82 -25.91 11.11
C VAL A 173 7.06 -26.51 10.45
N LYS A 174 7.75 -27.44 11.14
CA LYS A 174 8.87 -28.22 10.60
C LYS A 174 8.43 -29.46 9.82
N THR A 175 7.14 -29.80 9.84
CA THR A 175 6.63 -30.95 9.08
C THR A 175 6.70 -30.69 7.57
N GLU A 176 6.94 -31.76 6.80
CA GLU A 176 7.00 -31.70 5.34
C GLU A 176 5.76 -31.06 4.73
N ARG A 177 4.57 -31.41 5.24
CA ARG A 177 3.29 -30.84 4.79
C ARG A 177 3.25 -29.32 4.93
N PHE A 178 3.73 -28.79 6.05
CA PHE A 178 3.72 -27.35 6.29
C PHE A 178 4.77 -26.62 5.44
N LEU A 179 5.96 -27.21 5.29
CA LEU A 179 7.01 -26.67 4.41
C LEU A 179 6.57 -26.62 2.94
N ASP A 180 5.91 -27.67 2.45
CA ASP A 180 5.33 -27.71 1.11
C ASP A 180 4.27 -26.62 0.90
N TYR A 181 3.43 -26.39 1.90
CA TYR A 181 2.45 -25.32 1.89
C TYR A 181 3.11 -23.94 1.78
N LEU A 182 4.18 -23.69 2.55
CA LEU A 182 4.96 -22.45 2.46
C LEU A 182 5.59 -22.26 1.07
N SER A 183 6.15 -23.32 0.47
CA SER A 183 6.71 -23.26 -0.90
C SER A 183 5.66 -22.80 -1.90
N LYS A 184 4.47 -23.41 -1.87
CA LYS A 184 3.36 -23.08 -2.79
C LYS A 184 2.90 -21.63 -2.65
N ILE A 185 2.84 -21.11 -1.41
CA ILE A 185 2.48 -19.71 -1.16
C ILE A 185 3.54 -18.76 -1.71
N ASN A 186 4.81 -19.06 -1.49
CA ASN A 186 5.91 -18.22 -1.96
C ASN A 186 5.94 -18.19 -3.50
N GLU A 187 5.81 -19.35 -4.14
CA GLU A 187 5.73 -19.45 -5.60
C GLU A 187 4.54 -18.65 -6.16
N ALA A 188 3.36 -18.75 -5.53
CA ALA A 188 2.19 -17.97 -5.94
C ALA A 188 2.39 -16.46 -5.77
N ARG A 189 3.07 -16.03 -4.70
CA ARG A 189 3.43 -14.62 -4.46
C ARG A 189 4.40 -14.09 -5.50
N GLU A 190 5.45 -14.84 -5.82
CA GLU A 190 6.43 -14.46 -6.85
C GLU A 190 5.78 -14.33 -8.23
N GLN A 191 4.94 -15.29 -8.61
CA GLN A 191 4.18 -15.25 -9.86
C GLN A 191 3.21 -14.05 -9.89
N GLY A 192 2.56 -13.74 -8.77
CA GLY A 192 1.69 -12.58 -8.64
C GLY A 192 2.44 -11.25 -8.75
N GLY A 193 3.61 -11.14 -8.11
CA GLY A 193 4.49 -9.97 -8.19
C GLY A 193 4.99 -9.73 -9.62
N ALA A 194 5.47 -10.78 -10.29
CA ALA A 194 5.89 -10.72 -11.69
C ALA A 194 4.76 -10.23 -12.62
N LYS A 195 3.52 -10.72 -12.40
CA LYS A 195 2.34 -10.27 -13.15
C LYS A 195 2.03 -8.79 -12.91
N LYS A 196 2.13 -8.30 -11.67
CA LYS A 196 1.92 -6.88 -11.33
C LYS A 196 2.98 -5.97 -11.98
N ILE A 197 4.25 -6.35 -11.92
CA ILE A 197 5.37 -5.62 -12.54
C ILE A 197 5.17 -5.55 -14.07
N ALA A 198 4.82 -6.67 -14.70
CA ALA A 198 4.56 -6.72 -16.15
C ALA A 198 3.37 -5.84 -16.55
N ALA A 199 2.30 -5.79 -15.74
CA ALA A 199 1.16 -4.92 -15.97
C ALA A 199 1.52 -3.43 -15.85
N ALA A 200 2.32 -3.07 -14.83
CA ALA A 200 2.81 -1.70 -14.64
C ALA A 200 3.70 -1.24 -15.81
N ALA A 201 4.63 -2.09 -16.25
CA ALA A 201 5.50 -1.82 -17.40
C ALA A 201 4.70 -1.61 -18.70
N LYS A 202 3.67 -2.44 -18.95
CA LYS A 202 2.76 -2.27 -20.10
C LYS A 202 2.00 -0.93 -20.02
N LYS A 203 1.54 -0.53 -18.83
CA LYS A 203 0.84 0.75 -18.64
C LYS A 203 1.77 1.94 -18.88
N GLN A 204 3.01 1.90 -18.38
CA GLN A 204 4.03 2.92 -18.63
C GLN A 204 4.37 3.03 -20.12
N ALA A 205 4.61 1.90 -20.80
CA ALA A 205 4.89 1.90 -22.24
C ALA A 205 3.73 2.47 -23.07
N ALA A 206 2.48 2.18 -22.69
CA ALA A 206 1.31 2.76 -23.34
C ALA A 206 1.22 4.29 -23.13
N MET A 207 1.55 4.78 -21.93
CA MET A 207 1.60 6.22 -21.65
C MET A 207 2.71 6.92 -22.43
N ALA A 208 3.92 6.36 -22.46
CA ALA A 208 5.03 6.89 -23.24
C ALA A 208 4.69 6.99 -24.74
N ARG A 209 4.07 5.95 -25.32
CA ARG A 209 3.60 5.97 -26.72
C ARG A 209 2.54 7.05 -26.98
N ARG A 210 1.65 7.31 -26.02
CA ARG A 210 0.65 8.39 -26.13
C ARG A 210 1.29 9.77 -26.06
N ALA A 211 2.25 9.96 -25.14
CA ALA A 211 3.01 11.21 -25.02
C ALA A 211 3.81 11.51 -26.28
N GLU A 212 4.51 10.51 -26.83
CA GLU A 212 5.29 10.66 -28.06
C GLU A 212 4.39 11.02 -29.26
N LYS A 213 3.23 10.37 -29.39
CA LYS A 213 2.24 10.74 -30.42
C LYS A 213 1.72 12.17 -30.24
N ALA A 214 1.54 12.63 -29.01
CA ALA A 214 1.12 14.01 -28.74
C ALA A 214 2.20 15.02 -29.14
N ILE A 215 3.47 14.76 -28.79
CA ILE A 215 4.61 15.59 -29.18
C ILE A 215 4.74 15.65 -30.70
N GLN A 216 4.67 14.50 -31.39
CA GLN A 216 4.73 14.43 -32.85
C GLN A 216 3.57 15.21 -33.52
N LYS A 217 2.37 15.15 -32.95
CA LYS A 217 1.22 15.91 -33.44
C LYS A 217 1.44 17.42 -33.29
N GLU A 218 1.99 17.86 -32.16
CA GLU A 218 2.29 19.27 -31.89
C GLU A 218 3.41 19.81 -32.80
N LEU A 219 4.49 19.05 -33.00
CA LEU A 219 5.57 19.42 -33.92
C LEU A 219 5.04 19.61 -35.35
N LYS A 220 4.21 18.69 -35.84
CA LYS A 220 3.57 18.81 -37.16
C LYS A 220 2.64 20.03 -37.23
N ALA A 221 1.89 20.32 -36.16
CA ALA A 221 1.03 21.50 -36.11
C ALA A 221 1.86 22.81 -36.13
N GLN A 222 2.98 22.87 -35.42
CA GLN A 222 3.89 24.02 -35.46
C GLN A 222 4.53 24.21 -36.84
N GLU A 223 4.98 23.13 -37.48
CA GLU A 223 5.53 23.21 -38.85
C GLU A 223 4.49 23.72 -39.85
N ALA A 224 3.24 23.24 -39.77
CA ALA A 224 2.15 23.72 -40.60
C ALA A 224 1.90 25.23 -40.39
N ARG A 225 1.83 25.68 -39.12
CA ARG A 225 1.69 27.11 -38.78
C ARG A 225 2.85 27.95 -39.32
N ARG A 226 4.09 27.45 -39.25
CA ARG A 226 5.28 28.14 -39.81
C ARG A 226 5.21 28.26 -41.34
N LYS A 227 4.83 27.19 -42.04
CA LYS A 227 4.66 27.20 -43.50
C LYS A 227 3.53 28.12 -43.96
N GLU A 228 2.45 28.21 -43.19
CA GLU A 228 1.34 29.12 -43.48
C GLU A 228 1.73 30.58 -43.23
N ALA A 229 2.48 30.87 -42.16
CA ALA A 229 3.03 32.20 -41.89
C ALA A 229 4.06 32.67 -42.94
N SER A 230 4.78 31.74 -43.57
CA SER A 230 5.77 32.05 -44.63
C SER A 230 5.16 32.17 -46.03
N ARG A 231 3.84 31.98 -46.20
CA ARG A 231 3.21 32.02 -47.51
C ARG A 231 3.06 33.49 -47.97
N PRO A 232 3.67 33.89 -49.11
CA PRO A 232 3.59 35.27 -49.57
C PRO A 232 2.14 35.67 -49.87
N ARG A 233 1.69 36.79 -49.30
CA ARG A 233 0.40 37.42 -49.66
C ARG A 233 0.49 37.94 -51.09
N THR A 234 -0.14 37.24 -52.02
CA THR A 234 -0.44 37.79 -53.34
C THR A 234 -1.55 38.84 -53.18
N THR A 235 -1.18 40.12 -53.17
CA THR A 235 -2.13 41.22 -53.31
C THR A 235 -2.68 41.22 -54.73
N SER A 236 -3.90 40.69 -54.90
CA SER A 236 -4.68 40.87 -56.12
C SER A 236 -5.55 42.12 -55.97
N THR A 237 -5.05 43.26 -56.46
CA THR A 237 -5.85 44.47 -56.67
C THR A 237 -6.18 44.56 -58.16
N TYR A 238 -7.30 43.97 -58.57
CA TYR A 238 -7.88 44.21 -59.90
C TYR A 238 -9.13 45.07 -59.80
N LYS A 239 -8.93 46.35 -60.15
CA LYS A 239 -9.75 47.20 -61.04
C LYS A 239 -11.27 47.24 -60.81
N THR A 240 -11.72 48.30 -60.14
CA THR A 240 -13.04 48.90 -60.41
C THR A 240 -12.94 49.65 -61.75
N ILE A 241 -13.56 49.12 -62.80
CA ILE A 241 -13.79 49.86 -64.06
C ILE A 241 -15.24 50.34 -64.04
N SER A 242 -15.35 51.65 -64.24
CA SER A 242 -16.53 52.47 -64.53
C SER A 242 -17.61 51.79 -65.39
N ALA A 243 -18.86 51.91 -64.96
CA ALA A 243 -20.03 51.78 -65.83
C ALA A 243 -21.08 52.82 -65.42
N GLU A 244 -20.85 54.08 -65.83
CA GLU A 244 -21.93 55.05 -66.03
C GLU A 244 -22.03 55.29 -67.54
N HIS A 245 -23.02 54.64 -68.15
CA HIS A 245 -23.57 55.00 -69.46
C HIS A 245 -25.08 55.15 -69.29
N THR A 246 -25.48 56.41 -69.15
CA THR A 246 -26.48 57.09 -69.99
C THR A 246 -27.46 56.19 -70.76
N GLU A 247 -28.70 56.11 -70.28
CA GLU A 247 -29.90 56.07 -71.13
C GLU A 247 -31.17 56.27 -70.29
N GLN A 248 -31.61 57.52 -70.17
CA GLN A 248 -33.03 57.85 -69.92
C GLN A 248 -33.40 59.03 -70.80
N THR A 249 -33.89 58.70 -71.99
CA THR A 249 -34.72 59.56 -72.82
C THR A 249 -35.95 58.77 -73.24
N GLU A 250 -37.09 59.47 -73.24
CA GLU A 250 -38.44 59.10 -73.69
C GLU A 250 -39.36 58.44 -72.64
N ALA A 251 -40.62 58.86 -72.43
CA ALA A 251 -41.39 60.03 -72.86
C ALA A 251 -42.74 60.00 -72.10
N ARG A 252 -43.33 61.20 -71.93
CA ARG A 252 -44.71 61.55 -71.54
C ARG A 252 -45.09 61.59 -70.06
#